data_AF-A0A2H0BTB1-F1
#
_entry.id   AF-A0A2H0BTB1-F1
#
_cell.length_a   1.000
_cell.length_b   1.000
_cell.length_c   1.000
_cell.angle_alpha   90.00
_cell.angle_beta   90.00
_cell.angle_gamma   90.00
#
_symmetry.space_group_name_H-M   'P 1'
#
loop_
_entity.id
_entity.type
_entity.pdbx_description
1 polymer ?
#
loop_
_entity_poly.entity_id
_entity_poly.type
_entity_poly.pdbx_seq_one_letter_code
_entity_poly.pdbx_strand_id
1 'polypeptide(L)'
;MGIASQYQLLYRMGQSYASISLDDTKNFAMLVPSLMIELRKTIAIAIAVSMLLFSIAHQLGQEKKLVSVPRGDVGAIDIDDLRSKWQENVFRILAEYDQNLQAQTTRDALLDLQVPADAQDIHLGLVLAFQAASDTRVNSSVTVENARAAFIKYTTTHP
;
A
#
# COMPACT_ATOMS: atom_id res chain seq x y z
N MET A 1 28.05 -18.55 42.52
CA MET A 1 27.07 -19.53 43.06
C MET A 1 25.77 -18.77 43.28
N GLY A 2 24.61 -19.10 42.72
CA GLY A 2 24.24 -20.20 41.84
C GLY A 2 22.73 -20.12 41.61
N ILE A 3 22.35 -20.11 40.34
CA ILE A 3 21.15 -20.57 39.59
C ILE A 3 19.96 -21.25 40.34
N ALA A 4 20.06 -21.60 41.62
CA ALA A 4 19.01 -22.26 42.40
C ALA A 4 17.79 -21.37 42.70
N SER A 5 17.92 -20.03 42.62
CA SER A 5 16.81 -19.11 42.92
C SER A 5 15.80 -18.98 41.77
N GLN A 6 16.21 -19.16 40.51
CA GLN A 6 15.30 -18.99 39.37
C GLN A 6 14.38 -20.19 39.11
N TYR A 7 14.80 -21.41 39.49
CA TYR A 7 13.97 -22.60 39.32
C TYR A 7 12.77 -22.66 40.28
N GLN A 8 12.85 -22.01 41.46
CA GLN A 8 11.72 -21.97 42.39
C GLN A 8 10.60 -21.04 41.90
N LEU A 9 10.92 -20.00 41.13
CA LEU A 9 9.91 -19.10 40.57
C LEU A 9 9.13 -19.78 39.42
N LEU A 10 9.81 -20.58 38.60
CA LEU A 10 9.20 -21.34 37.51
C LEU A 10 8.29 -22.47 38.01
N TYR A 11 8.63 -23.13 39.13
CA TYR A 11 7.77 -24.19 39.67
C TYR A 11 6.47 -23.64 40.29
N ARG A 12 6.49 -22.41 40.83
CA ARG A 12 5.29 -21.78 41.39
C ARG A 12 4.31 -21.30 40.33
N MET A 13 4.79 -20.93 39.14
CA MET A 13 3.92 -20.56 38.01
C MET A 13 3.31 -21.77 37.31
N GLY A 14 3.95 -22.95 37.34
CA GLY A 14 3.41 -24.17 36.72
C GLY A 14 2.18 -24.78 37.41
N GLN A 15 1.97 -24.49 38.70
CA GLN A 15 0.84 -25.04 39.48
C GLN A 15 -0.47 -24.28 39.26
N SER A 16 -0.45 -23.07 38.68
CA SER A 16 -1.66 -22.25 38.47
C SER A 16 -2.48 -22.64 37.23
N TYR A 17 -2.02 -23.62 36.44
CA TYR A 17 -2.72 -24.06 35.22
C TYR A 17 -3.43 -25.41 35.36
N ALA A 18 -3.39 -26.05 36.54
CA ALA A 18 -3.89 -27.41 36.72
C ALA A 18 -5.36 -27.52 37.17
N SER A 19 -6.19 -26.51 36.95
CA SER A 19 -7.62 -26.58 37.29
C SER A 19 -8.52 -25.86 36.27
N ILE A 20 -8.29 -26.11 34.97
CA ILE A 20 -9.35 -25.87 33.98
C ILE A 20 -10.20 -27.14 33.95
N SER A 21 -11.41 -27.02 34.50
CA SER A 21 -12.46 -28.05 34.52
C SER A 21 -12.78 -28.53 33.10
N LEU A 22 -12.97 -29.85 32.94
CA LEU A 22 -13.27 -30.49 31.65
C LEU A 22 -14.61 -30.05 31.01
N ASP A 23 -15.43 -29.26 31.71
CA ASP A 23 -16.72 -28.77 31.22
C ASP A 23 -16.62 -27.59 30.22
N ASP A 24 -15.49 -26.88 30.16
CA ASP A 24 -15.30 -25.73 29.25
C ASP A 24 -14.91 -26.11 27.81
N THR A 25 -14.79 -27.41 27.50
CA THR A 25 -14.38 -27.90 26.18
C THR A 25 -15.44 -27.69 25.09
N LYS A 26 -16.70 -27.40 25.46
CA LYS A 26 -17.77 -27.15 24.48
C LYS A 26 -17.72 -25.75 23.86
N ASN A 27 -17.16 -24.76 24.56
CA ASN A 27 -17.03 -23.40 24.02
C ASN A 27 -15.84 -23.26 23.06
N PHE A 28 -14.81 -24.09 23.21
CA PHE A 28 -13.65 -24.08 22.30
C PHE A 28 -13.96 -24.68 20.92
N ALA A 29 -14.90 -25.62 20.81
CA ALA A 29 -15.27 -26.23 19.53
C ALA A 29 -16.01 -25.26 18.57
N MET A 30 -16.53 -24.14 19.07
CA MET A 30 -17.24 -23.14 18.27
C MET A 30 -16.32 -22.02 17.72
N LEU A 31 -15.09 -21.87 18.24
CA LEU A 31 -14.18 -20.78 17.89
C LEU A 31 -13.11 -21.14 16.84
N VAL A 32 -12.92 -22.43 16.55
CA VAL A 32 -11.92 -22.90 15.57
C VAL A 32 -12.23 -22.51 14.11
N PRO A 33 -13.49 -22.44 13.62
CA PRO A 33 -13.75 -22.05 12.24
C PRO A 33 -13.42 -20.58 11.93
N SER A 34 -13.51 -19.68 12.92
CA SER A 34 -13.37 -18.24 12.71
C SER A 34 -11.92 -17.79 12.54
N LEU A 35 -10.98 -18.44 13.24
CA LEU A 35 -9.54 -18.17 13.12
C LEU A 35 -8.93 -18.71 11.81
N MET A 36 -9.49 -19.77 11.23
CA MET A 36 -9.02 -20.31 9.95
C MET A 36 -9.40 -19.44 8.74
N ILE A 37 -10.44 -18.61 8.85
CA ILE A 37 -10.89 -17.72 7.76
C ILE A 37 -9.96 -16.49 7.67
N GLU A 38 -9.58 -15.91 8.80
CA GLU A 38 -8.70 -14.73 8.85
C GLU A 38 -7.26 -15.06 8.41
N LEU A 39 -6.75 -16.25 8.75
CA LEU A 39 -5.42 -16.70 8.31
C LEU A 39 -5.38 -16.92 6.79
N ARG A 40 -6.45 -17.45 6.18
CA ARG A 40 -6.54 -17.67 4.73
C ARG A 40 -6.60 -16.36 3.94
N LYS A 41 -7.31 -15.34 4.45
CA LYS A 41 -7.35 -14.00 3.83
C LYS A 41 -5.98 -13.34 3.82
N THR A 42 -5.26 -13.43 4.93
CA THR A 42 -3.93 -12.81 5.08
C THR A 42 -2.92 -13.43 4.11
N ILE A 43 -2.95 -14.75 3.95
CA ILE A 43 -2.09 -15.47 3.00
C ILE A 43 -2.45 -15.11 1.55
N ALA A 44 -3.73 -15.02 1.21
CA ALA A 44 -4.17 -14.64 -0.14
C ALA A 44 -3.74 -13.23 -0.52
N ILE A 45 -3.80 -12.27 0.41
CA ILE A 45 -3.34 -10.89 0.20
C ILE A 45 -1.83 -10.86 -0.04
N ALA A 46 -1.05 -11.59 0.77
CA ALA A 46 0.41 -11.66 0.60
C ALA A 46 0.82 -12.25 -0.76
N ILE A 47 0.10 -13.28 -1.23
CA ILE A 47 0.33 -13.88 -2.57
C ILE A 47 -0.02 -12.87 -3.67
N ALA A 48 -1.15 -12.18 -3.57
CA ALA A 48 -1.56 -11.19 -4.56
C ALA A 48 -0.57 -10.01 -4.67
N VAL A 49 -0.10 -9.50 -3.52
CA VAL A 49 0.93 -8.44 -3.47
C VAL A 49 2.26 -8.94 -4.07
N SER A 50 2.67 -10.17 -3.77
CA SER A 50 3.90 -10.75 -4.32
C SER A 50 3.83 -10.95 -5.84
N MET A 51 2.68 -11.38 -6.37
CA MET A 51 2.46 -11.53 -7.82
C MET A 51 2.43 -10.18 -8.55
N LEU A 52 1.86 -9.15 -7.92
CA LEU A 52 1.85 -7.79 -8.45
C LEU A 52 3.28 -7.23 -8.55
N LEU A 53 4.06 -7.36 -7.47
CA LEU A 53 5.45 -6.92 -7.43
C LEU A 53 6.34 -7.68 -8.42
N PHE A 54 6.12 -8.99 -8.58
CA PHE A 54 6.86 -9.81 -9.55
C PHE A 54 6.53 -9.45 -11.00
N SER A 55 5.26 -9.13 -11.30
CA SER A 55 4.85 -8.70 -12.64
C SER A 55 5.49 -7.37 -13.04
N ILE A 56 5.57 -6.42 -12.10
CA ILE A 56 6.26 -5.14 -12.28
C ILE A 56 7.76 -5.36 -12.51
N ALA A 57 8.40 -6.21 -11.71
CA ALA A 57 9.82 -6.52 -11.86
C ALA A 57 10.15 -7.21 -13.21
N HIS A 58 9.27 -8.09 -13.70
CA HIS A 58 9.44 -8.75 -14.99
C HIS A 58 9.27 -7.78 -16.17
N GLN A 59 8.40 -6.77 -16.03
CA GLN A 59 8.16 -5.78 -17.07
C GLN A 59 9.29 -4.74 -17.18
N LEU A 60 10.00 -4.47 -16.08
CA LEU A 60 11.20 -3.62 -16.07
C LEU A 60 12.47 -4.32 -16.63
N GLY A 61 12.42 -5.63 -16.88
CA GLY A 61 13.55 -6.39 -17.44
C GLY A 61 13.67 -6.34 -18.96
N GLN A 62 12.72 -5.73 -19.68
CA GLN A 62 12.53 -5.93 -21.12
C GLN A 62 12.42 -4.62 -21.91
N GLU A 63 13.29 -3.61 -21.75
CA GLU A 63 13.54 -2.62 -22.82
C GLU A 63 14.98 -2.08 -22.78
N LYS A 64 15.92 -2.83 -23.38
CA LYS A 64 17.16 -2.26 -23.93
C LYS A 64 17.07 -2.28 -25.45
N LYS A 65 16.50 -1.23 -26.04
CA LYS A 65 16.80 -0.86 -27.43
C LYS A 65 16.75 0.65 -27.58
N LEU A 66 17.94 1.26 -27.57
CA LEU A 66 18.17 2.65 -27.94
C LEU A 66 17.70 2.86 -29.38
N VAL A 67 16.61 3.59 -29.56
CA VAL A 67 16.24 4.20 -30.83
C VAL A 67 16.60 5.68 -30.71
N SER A 68 17.68 6.08 -31.39
CA SER A 68 18.06 7.47 -31.56
C SER A 68 17.18 8.12 -32.63
N VAL A 69 16.29 9.01 -32.21
CA VAL A 69 15.43 9.84 -33.09
C VAL A 69 16.00 11.28 -33.14
N PRO A 70 15.93 11.99 -34.28
CA PRO A 70 16.68 13.24 -34.49
C PRO A 70 16.21 14.38 -33.60
N ARG A 71 17.19 15.15 -33.06
CA ARG A 71 16.96 16.44 -32.38
C ARG A 71 16.37 17.45 -33.37
N GLY A 72 15.06 17.63 -33.31
CA GLY A 72 14.45 18.92 -33.60
C GLY A 72 14.50 19.77 -32.32
N ASP A 73 14.75 21.07 -32.47
CA ASP A 73 14.67 22.07 -31.41
C ASP A 73 13.25 22.08 -30.79
N VAL A 74 13.03 21.19 -29.83
CA VAL A 74 11.92 21.26 -28.88
C VAL A 74 12.50 21.99 -27.69
N GLY A 75 12.01 23.19 -27.42
CA GLY A 75 12.41 23.97 -26.24
C GLY A 75 12.46 23.04 -25.04
N ALA A 76 13.63 22.94 -24.42
CA ALA A 76 13.88 21.98 -23.35
C ALA A 76 12.77 22.12 -22.32
N ILE A 77 11.89 21.11 -22.22
CA ILE A 77 10.90 21.05 -21.16
C ILE A 77 11.72 20.98 -19.89
N ASP A 78 11.68 22.05 -19.12
CA ASP A 78 12.30 22.08 -17.81
C ASP A 78 11.56 21.05 -16.96
N ILE A 79 12.26 19.95 -16.65
CA ILE A 79 11.69 18.82 -15.91
C ILE A 79 11.31 19.27 -14.50
N ASP A 80 11.99 20.27 -13.95
CA ASP A 80 11.66 20.82 -12.63
C ASP A 80 10.36 21.62 -12.71
N ASP A 81 10.15 22.44 -13.75
CA ASP A 81 8.87 23.14 -13.99
C ASP A 81 7.71 22.16 -14.22
N LEU A 82 7.93 21.10 -15.00
CA LEU A 82 6.94 20.03 -15.20
C LEU A 82 6.59 19.35 -13.87
N ARG A 83 7.60 19.04 -13.05
CA ARG A 83 7.42 18.41 -11.73
C ARG A 83 6.63 19.32 -10.81
N SER A 84 7.00 20.59 -10.66
CA SER A 84 6.30 21.53 -9.79
C SER A 84 4.83 21.69 -10.21
N LYS A 85 4.55 21.83 -11.51
CA LYS A 85 3.17 21.89 -12.04
C LYS A 85 2.38 20.62 -11.77
N TRP A 86 3.00 19.45 -11.96
CA TRP A 86 2.35 18.18 -11.65
C TRP A 86 2.01 18.08 -10.16
N GLN A 87 2.94 18.43 -9.26
CA GLN A 87 2.71 18.40 -7.81
C GLN A 87 1.58 19.34 -7.40
N GLU A 88 1.59 20.59 -7.88
CA GLU A 88 0.54 21.58 -7.60
C GLU A 88 -0.84 21.08 -8.04
N ASN A 89 -0.92 20.51 -9.24
CA ASN A 89 -2.15 19.94 -9.76
C ASN A 89 -2.65 18.75 -8.94
N VAL A 90 -1.76 17.83 -8.54
CA VAL A 90 -2.12 16.71 -7.68
C VAL A 90 -2.62 17.19 -6.32
N PHE A 91 -1.96 18.18 -5.69
CA PHE A 91 -2.44 18.76 -4.43
C PHE A 91 -3.84 19.36 -4.57
N ARG A 92 -4.09 20.11 -5.65
CA ARG A 92 -5.42 20.69 -5.93
C ARG A 92 -6.49 19.61 -6.10
N ILE A 93 -6.21 18.58 -6.91
CA ILE A 93 -7.13 17.47 -7.16
C ILE A 93 -7.45 16.71 -5.87
N LEU A 94 -6.44 16.46 -5.02
CA LEU A 94 -6.64 15.81 -3.72
C LEU A 94 -7.47 16.68 -2.76
N ALA A 95 -7.27 18.00 -2.76
CA ALA A 95 -8.07 18.91 -1.94
C ALA A 95 -9.53 18.98 -2.41
N GLU A 96 -9.79 18.91 -3.72
CA GLU A 96 -11.14 18.82 -4.27
C GLU A 96 -11.82 17.49 -3.93
N TYR A 97 -11.05 16.39 -3.91
CA TYR A 97 -11.54 15.09 -3.45
C TYR A 97 -11.96 15.14 -1.98
N ASP A 98 -11.15 15.75 -1.10
CA ASP A 98 -11.47 15.83 0.33
C ASP A 98 -12.78 16.60 0.61
N GLN A 99 -13.19 17.49 -0.31
CA GLN A 99 -14.45 18.23 -0.22
C GLN A 99 -15.66 17.45 -0.77
N ASN A 100 -15.48 16.82 -1.94
CA ASN A 100 -16.60 16.28 -2.72
C ASN A 100 -16.72 14.75 -2.64
N LEU A 101 -15.67 14.06 -2.20
CA LEU A 101 -15.55 12.60 -2.08
C LEU A 101 -15.85 11.84 -3.39
N GLN A 102 -15.66 12.48 -4.55
CA GLN A 102 -15.94 11.90 -5.86
C GLN A 102 -14.72 11.19 -6.45
N ALA A 103 -14.49 9.94 -6.02
CA ALA A 103 -13.31 9.17 -6.43
C ALA A 103 -13.15 8.98 -7.95
N GLN A 104 -14.26 8.81 -8.67
CA GLN A 104 -14.27 8.73 -10.14
C GLN A 104 -13.73 10.01 -10.77
N THR A 105 -14.30 11.17 -10.40
CA THR A 105 -13.88 12.48 -10.89
C THR A 105 -12.41 12.76 -10.58
N THR A 106 -11.95 12.40 -9.39
CA THR A 106 -10.55 12.55 -8.98
C THR A 106 -9.61 11.68 -9.82
N ARG A 107 -9.96 10.41 -10.08
CA ARG A 107 -9.19 9.55 -10.98
C ARG A 107 -9.08 10.15 -12.38
N ASP A 108 -10.20 10.58 -12.93
CA ASP A 108 -10.25 11.10 -14.30
C ASP A 108 -9.39 12.37 -14.41
N ALA A 109 -9.46 13.26 -13.42
CA ALA A 109 -8.60 14.44 -13.33
C ALA A 109 -7.10 14.11 -13.20
N LEU A 110 -6.75 13.02 -12.49
CA LEU A 110 -5.36 12.57 -12.40
C LEU A 110 -4.85 12.05 -13.76
N LEU A 111 -5.66 11.28 -14.49
CA LEU A 111 -5.29 10.72 -15.79
C LEU A 111 -4.99 11.78 -16.85
N ASP A 112 -5.57 12.97 -16.72
CA ASP A 112 -5.35 14.09 -17.63
C ASP A 112 -4.02 14.83 -17.38
N LEU A 113 -3.28 14.51 -16.31
CA LEU A 113 -2.04 15.20 -15.98
C LEU A 113 -0.86 14.72 -16.82
N GLN A 114 -0.01 15.66 -17.21
CA GLN A 114 1.33 15.34 -17.68
C GLN A 114 2.24 15.03 -16.48
N VAL A 115 2.94 13.90 -16.53
CA VAL A 115 3.70 13.37 -15.39
C VAL A 115 5.18 13.31 -15.75
N PRO A 116 6.09 13.83 -14.90
CA PRO A 116 7.52 13.68 -15.12
C PRO A 116 7.94 12.22 -14.94
N ALA A 117 8.98 11.79 -15.65
CA ALA A 117 9.36 10.37 -15.74
C ALA A 117 9.67 9.73 -14.38
N ASP A 118 10.23 10.51 -13.45
CA ASP A 118 10.58 10.09 -12.09
C ASP A 118 9.37 10.00 -11.13
N ALA A 119 8.20 10.51 -11.50
CA ALA A 119 6.99 10.48 -10.69
C ALA A 119 5.93 9.46 -11.17
N GLN A 120 6.19 8.74 -12.27
CA GLN A 120 5.20 7.86 -12.91
C GLN A 120 4.64 6.80 -11.95
N ASP A 121 5.49 6.16 -11.15
CA ASP A 121 5.06 5.12 -10.20
C ASP A 121 4.14 5.67 -9.10
N ILE A 122 4.48 6.86 -8.59
CA ILE A 122 3.69 7.55 -7.56
C ILE A 122 2.34 7.96 -8.13
N HIS A 123 2.34 8.51 -9.35
CA HIS A 123 1.12 8.91 -10.04
C HIS A 123 0.21 7.72 -10.34
N LEU A 124 0.77 6.62 -10.85
CA LEU A 124 0.03 5.39 -11.10
C LEU A 124 -0.59 4.84 -9.81
N GLY A 125 0.15 4.88 -8.70
CA GLY A 125 -0.37 4.50 -7.38
C GLY A 125 -1.62 5.29 -6.97
N LEU A 126 -1.62 6.62 -7.20
CA LEU A 126 -2.79 7.46 -6.95
C LEU A 126 -3.97 7.09 -7.85
N VAL A 127 -3.75 6.97 -9.16
CA VAL A 127 -4.80 6.60 -10.13
C VAL A 127 -5.45 5.26 -9.76
N LEU A 128 -4.65 4.24 -9.44
CA LEU A 128 -5.15 2.93 -9.04
C LEU A 128 -5.90 2.96 -7.70
N ALA A 129 -5.47 3.78 -6.75
CA ALA A 129 -6.16 3.95 -5.49
C ALA A 129 -7.54 4.58 -5.68
N PHE A 130 -7.65 5.62 -6.51
CA PHE A 130 -8.92 6.26 -6.83
C PHE A 130 -9.81 5.40 -7.73
N GLN A 131 -9.24 4.56 -8.60
CA GLN A 131 -10.00 3.51 -9.28
C GLN A 131 -10.61 2.52 -8.28
N ALA A 132 -9.84 2.05 -7.29
CA ALA A 132 -10.34 1.13 -6.27
C ALA A 132 -11.44 1.77 -5.40
N ALA A 133 -11.32 3.08 -5.11
CA ALA A 133 -12.35 3.84 -4.41
C ALA A 133 -13.62 4.04 -5.26
N SER A 134 -13.47 4.37 -6.54
CA SER A 134 -14.59 4.45 -7.50
C SER A 134 -15.32 3.12 -7.65
N ASP A 135 -14.59 2.00 -7.64
CA ASP A 135 -15.14 0.64 -7.72
C ASP A 135 -15.76 0.17 -6.38
N THR A 136 -15.73 1.00 -5.32
CA THR A 136 -16.18 0.65 -3.96
C THR A 136 -15.52 -0.60 -3.37
N ARG A 137 -14.26 -0.86 -3.75
CA ARG A 137 -13.54 -2.04 -3.25
C ARG A 137 -13.30 -1.94 -1.75
N VAL A 138 -13.30 -3.10 -1.09
CA VAL A 138 -12.94 -3.22 0.34
C VAL A 138 -11.53 -2.65 0.54
N ASN A 139 -11.34 -1.85 1.60
CA ASN A 139 -10.09 -1.16 1.96
C ASN A 139 -9.63 -0.04 1.02
N SER A 140 -10.47 0.40 0.07
CA SER A 140 -10.10 1.49 -0.85
C SER A 140 -9.68 2.79 -0.16
N SER A 141 -10.29 3.12 0.97
CA SER A 141 -9.89 4.26 1.82
C SER A 141 -8.44 4.16 2.30
N VAL A 142 -8.01 2.97 2.73
CA VAL A 142 -6.61 2.71 3.15
C VAL A 142 -5.67 2.81 1.94
N THR A 143 -6.09 2.30 0.78
CA THR A 143 -5.29 2.40 -0.46
C THR A 143 -5.08 3.85 -0.89
N VAL A 144 -6.13 4.69 -0.81
CA VAL A 144 -6.04 6.13 -1.11
C VAL A 144 -5.08 6.81 -0.14
N GLU A 145 -5.20 6.57 1.16
CA GLU A 145 -4.33 7.21 2.14
C GLU A 145 -2.85 6.81 1.98
N ASN A 146 -2.58 5.53 1.68
CA ASN A 146 -1.23 5.06 1.38
C ASN A 146 -0.65 5.72 0.12
N ALA A 147 -1.45 5.89 -0.94
CA ALA A 147 -1.03 6.57 -2.15
C ALA A 147 -0.75 8.06 -1.91
N ARG A 148 -1.58 8.74 -1.10
CA ARG A 148 -1.34 10.12 -0.67
C ARG A 148 -0.05 10.26 0.14
N ALA A 149 0.19 9.35 1.08
CA ALA A 149 1.42 9.36 1.88
C ALA A 149 2.66 9.16 0.99
N ALA A 150 2.59 8.28 -0.01
CA ALA A 150 3.67 8.09 -0.98
C ALA A 150 3.93 9.36 -1.81
N PHE A 151 2.86 10.05 -2.23
CA PHE A 151 2.97 11.35 -2.91
C PHE A 151 3.63 12.42 -2.03
N ILE A 152 3.17 12.60 -0.80
CA ILE A 152 3.74 13.59 0.14
C ILE A 152 5.22 13.29 0.40
N LYS A 153 5.59 12.01 0.52
CA LYS A 153 6.98 11.61 0.66
C LYS A 153 7.79 11.99 -0.59
N TYR A 154 7.26 11.75 -1.79
CA TYR A 154 7.90 12.12 -3.04
C TYR A 154 8.14 13.63 -3.16
N THR A 155 7.15 14.47 -2.82
CA THR A 155 7.31 15.94 -2.87
C THR A 155 8.31 16.45 -1.86
N THR A 156 8.46 15.78 -0.72
CA THR A 156 9.47 16.13 0.29
C THR A 156 10.90 15.82 -0.19
N THR A 157 11.07 14.78 -1.00
CA THR A 157 12.39 14.40 -1.56
C THR A 157 12.72 15.07 -2.89
N HIS A 158 11.72 15.63 -3.57
CA HIS A 158 11.85 16.33 -4.85
C HIS A 158 11.06 17.66 -4.79
N PRO A 159 11.59 18.68 -4.09
CA PRO A 159 10.92 19.97 -3.91
C PRO A 159 10.82 20.79 -5.21
#